data_AF-A0AAV0MFF0-F1
#
_entry.id   AF-A0AAV0MFF0-F1
#
_cell.length_a   1.000
_cell.length_b   1.000
_cell.length_c   1.000
_cell.angle_alpha   90.00
_cell.angle_beta   90.00
_cell.angle_gamma   90.00
#
_symmetry.space_group_name_H-M   'P 1'
#
loop_
_entity.id
_entity.type
_entity.pdbx_description
1 polymer ?
#
loop_
_entity_poly.entity_id
_entity_poly.type
_entity_poly.pdbx_seq_one_letter_code
_entity_poly.pdbx_strand_id
1 'polypeptide(L)'
;MKARNRGPLRDPKVPEEYRALDAQAALLVLVREIAQDFKTDLRFQSSALVDLFGYTNLCTVHGKRVTIMPKDIQLTRRIRGERALM
;
A
#
# COMPACT_ATOMS: atom_id res chain seq x y z
N MET A 1 -5.35 -7.25 37.40
CA MET A 1 -5.41 -5.93 36.75
C MET A 1 -5.05 -6.11 35.28
N LYS A 2 -5.95 -5.75 34.36
CA LYS A 2 -5.94 -6.15 32.94
C LYS A 2 -4.91 -5.30 32.17
N ALA A 3 -3.96 -5.97 31.51
CA ALA A 3 -3.00 -5.31 30.62
C ALA A 3 -3.77 -4.60 29.49
N ARG A 4 -3.63 -3.28 29.43
CA ARG A 4 -4.30 -2.45 28.44
C ARG A 4 -3.59 -2.67 27.11
N ASN A 5 -4.27 -3.31 26.15
CA ASN A 5 -3.83 -3.44 24.76
C ASN A 5 -3.41 -2.07 24.24
N ARG A 6 -2.11 -1.81 24.18
CA ARG A 6 -1.57 -0.61 23.53
C ARG A 6 -1.56 -0.92 22.04
N GLY A 7 -2.62 -0.48 21.35
CA GLY A 7 -2.53 -0.26 19.90
C GLY A 7 -1.36 0.69 19.59
N PRO A 8 -0.92 0.76 18.32
CA PRO A 8 0.23 1.56 17.92
C PRO A 8 0.09 2.99 18.47
N LEU A 9 1.17 3.48 19.09
CA LEU A 9 1.21 4.76 19.78
C LEU A 9 0.90 5.86 18.77
N ARG A 10 -0.31 6.44 18.90
CA ARG A 10 -0.82 7.45 17.97
C ARG A 10 -0.07 8.76 18.24
N ASP A 11 0.79 9.15 17.32
CA ASP A 11 1.58 10.38 17.45
C ASP A 11 0.64 11.59 17.25
N PRO A 12 0.40 12.43 18.28
CA PRO A 12 -0.66 13.45 18.24
C PRO A 12 -0.35 14.64 17.31
N LYS A 13 0.82 14.66 16.66
CA LYS A 13 1.25 15.74 15.76
C LYS A 13 0.99 15.50 14.27
N VAL A 14 0.50 14.33 13.88
CA VAL A 14 0.25 14.02 12.46
C VAL A 14 -1.06 14.70 12.02
N PRO A 15 -1.02 15.67 11.08
CA PRO A 15 -2.23 16.32 10.59
C PRO A 15 -3.18 15.28 9.98
N GLU A 16 -4.51 15.48 10.12
CA GLU A 16 -5.51 14.46 9.79
C GLU A 16 -5.49 14.03 8.30
N GLU A 17 -4.95 14.88 7.42
CA GLU A 17 -4.66 14.59 6.01
C GLU A 17 -3.58 13.51 5.81
N TYR A 18 -2.62 13.36 6.73
CA TYR A 18 -1.58 12.33 6.71
C TYR A 18 -2.01 11.02 7.40
N ARG A 19 -3.21 10.98 7.99
CA ARG A 19 -3.78 9.78 8.60
C ARG A 19 -4.00 8.65 7.59
N ALA A 20 -4.17 8.99 6.32
CA ALA A 20 -4.20 8.03 5.21
C ALA A 20 -2.79 7.52 4.82
N LEU A 21 -1.74 8.31 5.07
CA LEU A 21 -0.35 7.86 4.95
C LEU A 21 0.05 6.91 6.09
N ASP A 22 -0.47 7.08 7.31
CA ASP A 22 -0.28 6.10 8.39
C ASP A 22 -0.88 4.72 8.02
N ALA A 23 -1.97 4.70 7.25
CA ALA A 23 -2.52 3.48 6.66
C ALA A 23 -1.71 2.96 5.46
N GLN A 24 -0.95 3.81 4.74
CA GLN A 24 -0.03 3.33 3.70
C GLN A 24 1.04 2.41 4.27
N ALA A 25 1.56 2.71 5.46
CA ALA A 25 2.52 1.83 6.12
C ALA A 25 1.91 0.45 6.37
N ALA A 26 0.63 0.38 6.75
CA ALA A 26 -0.07 -0.88 7.00
C ALA A 26 -0.27 -1.71 5.72
N LEU A 27 -0.69 -1.10 4.61
CA LEU A 27 -0.86 -1.82 3.34
C LEU A 27 0.49 -2.32 2.78
N LEU A 28 1.54 -1.50 2.86
CA LEU A 28 2.88 -1.87 2.41
C LEU A 28 3.45 -3.04 3.23
N VAL A 29 3.26 -3.02 4.56
CA VAL A 29 3.67 -4.11 5.45
C VAL A 29 2.90 -5.40 5.10
N LEU A 30 1.58 -5.30 4.95
CA LEU A 30 0.72 -6.44 4.60
C LEU A 30 1.10 -7.05 3.25
N VAL A 31 1.25 -6.25 2.19
CA VAL A 31 1.62 -6.76 0.87
C VAL A 31 3.01 -7.37 0.89
N ARG A 32 3.95 -6.82 1.68
CA ARG A 32 5.29 -7.36 1.83
C ARG A 32 5.29 -8.68 2.61
N GLU A 33 4.48 -8.82 3.65
CA GLU A 33 4.28 -10.05 4.40
C GLU A 33 3.72 -11.16 3.49
N ILE A 34 2.60 -10.87 2.80
CA ILE A 34 1.98 -11.76 1.82
C ILE A 34 2.98 -12.16 0.72
N ALA A 35 3.73 -11.21 0.15
CA ALA A 35 4.69 -11.49 -0.92
C ALA A 35 5.94 -12.25 -0.43
N GLN A 36 6.26 -12.20 0.87
CA GLN A 36 7.30 -13.02 1.48
C GLN A 36 6.83 -14.46 1.69
N ASP A 37 5.57 -14.65 2.05
CA ASP A 37 4.96 -15.97 2.20
C ASP A 37 4.84 -16.72 0.86
N PHE A 38 4.71 -15.99 -0.26
CA PHE A 38 4.65 -16.57 -1.62
C PHE A 38 6.01 -16.92 -2.26
N LYS A 39 7.13 -16.78 -1.54
CA LYS A 39 8.50 -16.87 -2.10
C LYS A 39 8.92 -18.25 -2.62
N THR A 40 8.17 -19.33 -2.39
CA THR A 40 8.62 -20.68 -2.76
C THR A 40 8.28 -21.09 -4.19
N ASP A 41 7.28 -20.49 -4.85
CA ASP A 41 6.75 -21.02 -6.13
C ASP A 41 6.70 -20.04 -7.30
N LEU A 42 6.86 -18.73 -7.08
CA LEU A 42 6.64 -17.75 -8.14
C LEU A 42 7.92 -17.01 -8.57
N ARG A 43 8.20 -17.07 -9.88
CA ARG A 43 9.28 -16.33 -10.58
C ARG A 43 8.99 -14.84 -10.79
N PHE A 44 8.24 -14.18 -9.88
CA PHE A 44 8.09 -12.72 -9.90
C PHE A 44 8.90 -12.09 -8.76
N GLN A 45 9.46 -10.90 -9.00
CA GLN A 45 10.10 -10.13 -7.95
C GLN A 45 9.03 -9.58 -7.00
N SER A 46 8.98 -10.09 -5.77
CA SER A 46 8.04 -9.61 -4.72
C SER A 46 8.13 -8.10 -4.48
N SER A 47 9.30 -7.50 -4.69
CA SER A 47 9.49 -6.05 -4.66
C SER A 47 8.64 -5.30 -5.70
N ALA A 48 8.44 -5.86 -6.89
CA ALA A 48 7.68 -5.21 -7.95
C ALA A 48 6.19 -5.06 -7.57
N LEU A 49 5.62 -6.02 -6.84
CA LEU A 49 4.25 -5.92 -6.35
C LEU A 49 4.14 -4.93 -5.18
N VAL A 50 5.09 -4.95 -4.23
CA VAL A 50 5.12 -4.01 -3.11
C VAL A 50 5.18 -2.56 -3.60
N ASP A 51 6.04 -2.29 -4.58
CA ASP A 51 6.19 -0.96 -5.15
C ASP A 51 4.91 -0.54 -5.92
N LEU A 52 4.37 -1.42 -6.76
CA LEU A 52 3.16 -1.14 -7.53
C LEU A 52 1.95 -0.84 -6.63
N PHE A 53 1.74 -1.63 -5.58
CA PHE A 53 0.64 -1.42 -4.63
C PHE A 53 0.86 -0.18 -3.77
N GLY A 54 2.11 0.16 -3.44
CA GLY A 54 2.45 1.43 -2.79
C GLY A 54 1.99 2.66 -3.59
N TYR A 55 2.34 2.71 -4.88
CA TYR A 55 1.92 3.80 -5.78
C TYR A 55 0.41 3.79 -6.08
N THR A 56 -0.19 2.61 -6.20
CA THR A 56 -1.64 2.46 -6.44
C THR A 56 -2.45 2.99 -5.26
N ASN A 57 -2.00 2.75 -4.04
CA ASN A 57 -2.65 3.26 -2.83
C ASN A 57 -2.60 4.80 -2.78
N LEU A 58 -1.46 5.42 -3.16
CA LEU A 58 -1.35 6.88 -3.29
C LEU A 58 -2.38 7.45 -4.28
N CYS A 59 -2.54 6.82 -5.44
CA CYS A 59 -3.55 7.23 -6.43
C CYS A 59 -4.98 7.10 -5.90
N THR A 60 -5.23 6.06 -5.10
CA THR A 60 -6.53 5.78 -4.49
C THR A 60 -6.90 6.85 -3.45
N VAL A 61 -5.95 7.17 -2.55
CA VAL A 61 -6.09 8.23 -1.52
C VAL A 61 -6.18 9.62 -2.16
N HIS A 62 -5.40 9.89 -3.22
CA HIS A 62 -5.51 11.13 -3.98
C HIS A 62 -6.91 11.32 -4.56
N GLY A 63 -7.55 10.23 -5.00
CA GLY A 63 -8.94 10.20 -5.41
C GLY A 63 -9.97 10.15 -4.27
N LYS A 64 -9.55 10.45 -3.02
CA LYS A 64 -10.37 10.41 -1.79
C LYS A 64 -11.10 9.08 -1.55
N ARG A 65 -10.50 7.97 -1.99
CA ARG A 65 -11.04 6.61 -1.84
C ARG A 65 -10.13 5.80 -0.92
N VAL A 66 -10.70 4.75 -0.34
CA VAL A 66 -9.98 3.74 0.47
C VAL A 66 -9.90 2.39 -0.22
N THR A 67 -10.77 2.15 -1.21
CA THR A 67 -10.81 0.93 -2.01
C THR A 67 -10.00 1.11 -3.29
N ILE A 68 -8.97 0.29 -3.48
CA ILE A 68 -8.20 0.26 -4.73
C ILE A 68 -9.11 -0.19 -5.87
N MET A 69 -9.12 0.58 -6.95
CA MET A 69 -9.86 0.27 -8.17
C MET A 69 -8.91 0.03 -9.36
N PRO A 70 -9.33 -0.69 -10.41
CA PRO A 70 -8.51 -0.92 -11.59
C PRO A 70 -7.97 0.37 -12.23
N LYS A 71 -8.74 1.46 -12.18
CA LYS A 71 -8.33 2.78 -12.67
C LYS A 71 -7.12 3.37 -11.93
N ASP A 72 -6.92 3.02 -10.65
CA ASP A 72 -5.78 3.49 -9.85
C ASP A 72 -4.49 2.77 -10.25
N ILE A 73 -4.61 1.47 -10.53
CA ILE A 73 -3.50 0.65 -11.05
C ILE A 73 -3.14 1.14 -12.46
N GLN A 74 -4.13 1.36 -13.32
CA GLN A 74 -3.92 1.88 -14.67
C GLN A 74 -3.24 3.25 -14.65
N LEU A 75 -3.69 4.15 -13.77
CA LEU A 75 -3.07 5.47 -13.58
C LEU A 75 -1.62 5.34 -13.10
N THR A 76 -1.38 4.47 -12.10
CA THR A 76 -0.04 4.20 -11.57
C THR A 76 0.91 3.70 -12.65
N ARG A 77 0.49 2.72 -13.46
CA ARG A 77 1.29 2.20 -14.57
C ARG A 77 1.56 3.27 -15.62
N ARG A 78 0.54 4.09 -15.95
CA ARG A 78 0.67 5.22 -16.87
C ARG A 78 1.68 6.26 -16.38
N ILE A 79 1.64 6.63 -15.10
CA ILE A 79 2.59 7.59 -14.49
C ILE A 79 4.01 7.00 -14.45
N ARG A 80 4.15 5.71 -14.13
CA ARG A 80 5.44 5.01 -14.13
C ARG A 80 6.03 4.83 -15.54
N GLY A 81 5.30 5.18 -16.59
CA GLY A 81 5.75 5.01 -17.98
C GLY A 81 5.70 3.56 -18.46
N GLU A 82 5.08 2.67 -17.70
CA GLU A 82 4.76 1.30 -18.11
C GLU A 82 3.60 1.35 -19.10
N ARG A 83 3.87 1.82 -20.32
CA ARG A 83 2.95 1.60 -21.44
C ARG A 83 2.76 0.10 -21.57
N ALA A 84 1.51 -0.35 -21.57
CA ALA A 84 1.16 -1.73 -21.87
C ALA A 84 1.86 -2.12 -23.18
N LEU A 85 2.94 -2.92 -23.07
CA LEU A 85 3.18 -3.93 -24.07
C LEU A 85 2.01 -4.90 -23.86
N MET A 86 1.06 -4.85 -24.81
CA MET A 86 -0.02 -5.83 -24.94
C MET A 86 0.57 -7.24 -25.02
#